data_AF-A0A519GWX8-F1
#
_entry.id   AF-A0A519GWX8-F1
#
_cell.length_a   1.000
_cell.length_b   1.000
_cell.length_c   1.000
_cell.angle_alpha   90.00
_cell.angle_beta   90.00
_cell.angle_gamma   90.00
#
_symmetry.space_group_name_H-M   'P 1'
#
loop_
_entity.id
_entity.type
_entity.pdbx_description
1 polymer ?
#
loop_
_entity_poly.entity_id
_entity_poly.type
_entity_poly.pdbx_seq_one_letter_code
_entity_poly.pdbx_strand_id
1 'polypeptide(L)'
;MTEPTYAFAPPAVVSVPVLGRPERFAVRRIYCVGRNYEEHAKEMGFTGREPPFFFLKPADAIVVAPAGQTVTIPYPTLTSNLH
;
A
#
# COMPACT_ATOMS: atom_id res chain seq x y z
N MET A 1 33.12 3.93 -1.81
CA MET A 1 32.13 2.83 -1.74
C MET A 1 31.73 2.54 -3.17
N THR A 2 32.09 1.37 -3.69
CA THR A 2 31.69 0.93 -5.03
C THR A 2 30.18 0.69 -5.03
N GLU A 3 29.48 1.24 -6.02
CA GLU A 3 28.07 0.92 -6.21
C GLU A 3 27.90 -0.59 -6.45
N PRO A 4 26.85 -1.21 -5.89
CA PRO A 4 26.60 -2.63 -6.08
C PRO A 4 26.35 -2.93 -7.56
N THR A 5 27.04 -3.94 -8.10
CA THR A 5 26.72 -4.52 -9.41
C THR A 5 25.64 -5.57 -9.23
N TYR A 6 24.55 -5.43 -9.99
CA TYR A 6 23.45 -6.40 -9.99
C TYR A 6 23.53 -7.30 -11.22
N ALA A 7 23.04 -8.53 -11.12
CA ALA A 7 22.97 -9.46 -12.24
C ALA A 7 22.03 -8.97 -13.37
N PHE A 8 21.08 -8.09 -13.03
CA PHE A 8 20.17 -7.39 -13.94
C PHE A 8 19.76 -6.05 -13.34
N ALA A 9 19.22 -5.15 -14.15
CA ALA A 9 18.78 -3.83 -13.68
C ALA A 9 17.71 -3.98 -12.57
N PRO A 10 17.90 -3.38 -11.37
CA PRO A 10 16.90 -3.43 -10.33
C PRO A 10 15.64 -2.66 -10.75
N PRO A 11 14.46 -3.01 -10.20
CA PRO A 11 13.26 -2.23 -10.44
C PRO A 11 13.44 -0.79 -9.95
N ALA A 12 12.78 0.15 -10.64
CA ALA A 12 12.76 1.54 -10.21
C ALA A 12 12.22 1.66 -8.78
N VAL A 13 12.74 2.61 -8.02
CA VAL A 13 12.30 2.86 -6.65
C VAL A 13 10.83 3.28 -6.66
N VAL A 14 9.98 2.48 -6.03
CA VAL A 14 8.56 2.80 -5.87
C VAL A 14 8.44 4.08 -5.03
N SER A 15 7.68 5.04 -5.52
CA SER A 15 7.56 6.34 -4.88
C SER A 15 6.19 6.97 -5.09
N VAL A 16 5.77 7.78 -4.12
CA VAL A 16 4.50 8.53 -4.15
C VAL A 16 4.77 10.04 -4.30
N PRO A 17 3.86 10.81 -4.92
CA PRO A 17 4.03 12.25 -5.05
C PRO A 17 3.97 12.95 -3.69
N VAL A 18 4.68 14.06 -3.57
CA VAL A 18 4.58 14.98 -2.42
C VAL A 18 3.80 16.23 -2.86
N LEU A 19 2.75 16.58 -2.14
CA LEU A 19 1.88 17.70 -2.52
C LEU A 19 2.68 19.02 -2.59
N GLY A 20 2.55 19.74 -3.70
CA GLY A 20 3.21 21.03 -3.92
C GLY A 20 4.73 20.94 -4.15
N ARG A 21 5.27 19.74 -4.40
CA ARG A 21 6.71 19.51 -4.58
C ARG A 21 7.01 18.64 -5.81
N PRO A 22 8.12 18.91 -6.52
CA PRO A 22 8.57 18.06 -7.62
C PRO A 22 9.20 16.74 -7.12
N GLU A 23 9.72 16.71 -5.89
CA GLU A 23 10.32 15.50 -5.32
C GLU A 23 9.26 14.43 -5.00
N ARG A 24 9.71 13.18 -4.96
CA ARG A 24 8.89 12.01 -4.63
C ARG A 24 9.33 11.37 -3.34
N PHE A 25 8.38 10.80 -2.60
CA PHE A 25 8.67 10.05 -1.39
C PHE A 25 8.95 8.59 -1.74
N ALA A 26 10.19 8.13 -1.53
CA ALA A 26 10.58 6.74 -1.77
C ALA A 26 9.96 5.80 -0.72
N VAL A 27 9.14 4.87 -1.19
CA VAL A 27 8.42 3.92 -0.33
C VAL A 27 9.33 2.74 0.00
N ARG A 28 9.50 2.45 1.30
CA ARG A 28 10.28 1.31 1.77
C ARG A 28 9.42 0.11 2.15
N ARG A 29 8.49 0.28 3.08
CA ARG A 29 7.58 -0.76 3.58
C ARG A 29 6.20 -0.18 3.81
N ILE A 30 5.17 -0.98 3.56
CA ILE A 30 3.77 -0.63 3.83
C ILE A 30 3.32 -1.47 5.00
N TYR A 31 3.08 -0.83 6.14
CA TYR A 31 2.44 -1.45 7.31
C TYR A 31 0.96 -1.10 7.30
N CYS A 32 0.11 -2.11 7.37
CA CYS A 32 -1.34 -1.96 7.45
C CYS A 32 -1.83 -2.45 8.81
N VAL A 33 -2.78 -1.72 9.39
CA VAL A 33 -3.39 -2.07 10.69
C VAL A 33 -4.76 -2.66 10.43
N GLY A 34 -4.98 -3.90 10.89
CA GLY A 34 -6.28 -4.54 10.85
C GLY A 34 -7.18 -4.09 12.01
N ARG A 35 -8.49 -3.96 11.73
CA ARG A 35 -9.54 -3.66 12.74
C ARG A 35 -9.26 -2.43 13.61
N ASN A 36 -8.68 -1.38 13.02
CA ASN A 36 -8.34 -0.16 13.76
C ASN A 36 -9.55 0.78 14.02
N TYR A 37 -10.75 0.41 13.57
CA TYR A 37 -12.01 1.11 13.79
C TYR A 37 -13.01 0.17 14.46
N GLU A 38 -13.64 0.62 15.54
CA GLU A 38 -14.55 -0.19 16.35
C GLU A 38 -15.79 -0.66 15.56
N GLU A 39 -16.35 0.20 14.72
CA GLU A 39 -17.53 -0.12 13.90
C GLU A 39 -17.21 -1.22 12.87
N HIS A 40 -16.05 -1.16 12.22
CA HIS A 40 -15.61 -2.21 11.29
C HIS A 40 -15.24 -3.51 12.02
N ALA A 41 -14.71 -3.44 13.24
CA ALA A 41 -14.50 -4.64 14.05
C ALA A 41 -15.83 -5.35 14.38
N LYS A 42 -16.88 -4.57 14.72
CA LYS A 42 -18.24 -5.08 14.95
C LYS A 42 -18.87 -5.67 13.68
N GLU A 43 -18.72 -5.03 12.53
CA GLU A 43 -19.16 -5.55 11.22
C GLU A 43 -18.55 -6.93 10.92
N MET A 44 -17.27 -7.11 11.27
CA MET A 44 -16.55 -8.37 11.08
C MET A 44 -16.87 -9.42 12.17
N GLY A 45 -17.80 -9.14 13.09
CA GLY A 45 -18.25 -10.08 14.13
C GLY A 45 -17.42 -10.08 15.43
N PHE A 46 -16.61 -9.05 15.68
CA PHE A 46 -15.76 -8.93 16.87
C PHE A 46 -16.33 -7.94 17.89
N THR A 47 -16.08 -8.16 19.18
CA THR A 47 -16.58 -7.32 20.28
C THR A 47 -15.50 -6.38 20.81
N GLY A 48 -15.78 -5.07 20.84
CA GLY A 48 -14.92 -4.08 21.49
C GLY A 48 -13.58 -3.86 20.76
N ARG A 49 -12.62 -3.27 21.48
CA ARG A 49 -11.30 -2.92 20.95
C ARG A 49 -10.29 -4.03 21.27
N GLU A 50 -9.97 -4.85 20.28
CA GLU A 50 -8.88 -5.83 20.37
C GLU A 50 -7.52 -5.13 20.14
N PRO A 51 -6.38 -5.70 20.60
CA PRO A 51 -5.07 -5.22 20.21
C PRO A 51 -4.94 -5.18 18.68
N PRO A 52 -4.37 -4.11 18.10
CA PRO A 52 -4.18 -4.03 16.66
C PRO A 52 -3.24 -5.13 16.20
N PHE A 53 -3.51 -5.69 15.03
CA PHE A 53 -2.56 -6.55 14.33
C PHE A 53 -2.07 -5.85 13.07
N PHE A 54 -0.85 -6.20 12.67
CA PHE A 54 -0.20 -5.63 11.51
C PHE A 54 -0.05 -6.68 10.42
N PHE A 55 -0.27 -6.26 9.18
CA PHE A 55 0.10 -7.02 7.99
C PHE A 55 0.83 -6.09 7.02
N LEU A 56 1.46 -6.69 6.01
CA LEU A 56 2.28 -5.97 5.06
C LEU A 56 1.71 -6.07 3.65
N LYS A 57 1.97 -5.02 2.86
CA LYS A 57 1.89 -5.07 1.39
C LYS A 57 3.28 -4.79 0.82
N PRO A 58 3.66 -5.41 -0.32
CA PRO A 58 4.89 -5.06 -0.99
C PRO A 58 4.80 -3.63 -1.53
N ALA A 59 5.92 -2.92 -1.63
CA ALA A 59 5.91 -1.49 -1.97
C ALA A 59 5.26 -1.21 -3.32
N ASP A 60 5.47 -2.10 -4.29
CA ASP A 60 4.93 -2.08 -5.64
C ASP A 60 3.43 -2.40 -5.75
N ALA A 61 2.75 -2.73 -4.64
CA ALA A 61 1.29 -2.81 -4.60
C ALA A 61 0.60 -1.42 -4.60
N ILE A 62 1.36 -0.32 -4.51
CA ILE A 62 0.81 1.03 -4.54
C ILE A 62 0.38 1.41 -5.96
N VAL A 63 -0.86 1.83 -6.09
CA VAL A 63 -1.38 2.53 -7.26
C VAL A 63 -1.59 4.00 -6.88
N VAL A 64 -0.93 4.92 -7.57
CA VAL A 64 -1.06 6.37 -7.31
C VAL A 64 -2.28 6.90 -8.05
N ALA A 65 -3.25 7.44 -7.31
CA ALA A 65 -4.38 8.20 -7.85
C ALA A 65 -4.14 9.71 -7.65
N PRO A 66 -3.78 10.46 -8.71
CA PRO A 66 -3.64 11.91 -8.59
C PRO A 66 -4.97 12.57 -8.23
N ALA A 67 -4.92 13.69 -7.50
CA ALA A 67 -6.12 14.43 -7.12
C ALA A 67 -6.94 14.82 -8.38
N GLY A 68 -8.23 14.53 -8.35
CA GLY A 68 -9.15 14.81 -9.46
C GLY A 68 -9.01 13.90 -10.68
N GLN A 69 -8.18 12.85 -10.61
CA GLN A 69 -8.01 11.89 -11.70
C GLN A 69 -8.52 10.51 -11.32
N THR A 70 -9.14 9.84 -12.29
CA THR A 70 -9.47 8.42 -12.17
C THR A 70 -8.23 7.59 -12.45
N VAL A 71 -7.98 6.58 -11.62
CA VAL A 71 -6.95 5.57 -11.88
C VAL A 71 -7.62 4.21 -12.10
N THR A 72 -7.09 3.43 -13.04
CA THR A 72 -7.51 2.05 -13.24
C THR A 72 -6.76 1.15 -12.28
N ILE A 73 -7.49 0.38 -11.48
CA ILE A 73 -6.94 -0.71 -10.67
C ILE A 73 -7.35 -2.03 -11.33
N PRO A 74 -6.39 -2.88 -11.76
CA PRO A 74 -6.72 -4.18 -12.33
C PRO A 74 -7.48 -5.04 -11.31
N TYR A 75 -8.60 -5.62 -11.73
CA TYR A 75 -9.35 -6.52 -10.87
C TYR A 75 -8.56 -7.83 -10.66
N PRO A 76 -8.36 -8.29 -9.42
CA PRO A 76 -7.56 -9.49 -9.13
C PRO A 76 -8.20 -10.75 -9.72
N THR A 77 -7.37 -11.67 -10.21
CA THR A 77 -7.82 -12.80 -11.04
C THR A 77 -8.50 -13.95 -10.28
N LEU A 78 -8.32 -14.04 -8.96
CA LEU A 78 -8.72 -15.21 -8.15
C LEU A 78 -9.78 -14.89 -7.08
N THR A 79 -10.46 -13.75 -7.17
CA THR A 79 -11.63 -13.45 -6.35
C THR A 79 -12.72 -12.86 -7.25
N SER A 80 -13.98 -13.05 -6.89
CA SER A 80 -15.12 -12.30 -7.45
C SER A 80 -15.65 -11.27 -6.44
N ASN A 81 -14.91 -11.06 -5.36
CA ASN A 81 -15.29 -10.24 -4.22
C ASN A 81 -14.09 -9.40 -3.75
N LEU A 82 -14.00 -8.17 -4.26
CA LEU A 82 -13.01 -7.17 -3.89
C LEU A 82 -13.73 -6.03 -3.17
N HIS A 83 -13.45 -5.85 -1.87
CA HIS A 83 -13.89 -4.73 -1.03
C HIS A 83 -12.72 -3.81 -0.70
#